data_AF-A0A3Q3KIK4-F1
#
_entry.id   AF-A0A3Q3KIK4-F1
#
_cell.length_a   1.000
_cell.length_b   1.000
_cell.length_c   1.000
_cell.angle_alpha   90.00
_cell.angle_beta   90.00
_cell.angle_gamma   90.00
#
_symmetry.space_group_name_H-M   'P 1'
#
loop_
_entity.id
_entity.type
_entity.pdbx_description
1 polymer ?
#
loop_
_entity_poly.entity_id
_entity_poly.type
_entity_poly.pdbx_seq_one_letter_code
_entity_poly.pdbx_strand_id
1 'polypeptide(L)'
;MSKISKLFKGSSGSSSSSSKHHRSKGGPTPQEAIHKLRETEEMLTKKQEYLEKRIEQEIMIAKKNGTKNKRAALQALKRKKRLEQQLTQIDGTLSTIEFQREALENSHTNTEVLKNMGYAAKAMKHVHENMDIDKIDDLMHDITEQQDVAQEISEAISRPMGEMFDEDELLAELEELEKEELEDSMKSMGGLPSVPSSKLPSTRPSQRATTKKRVEDDDDMRMLASWAT
;
A
#
# COMPACT_ATOMS: atom_id res chain seq x y z
N MET A 1 -63.80 52.87 26.91
CA MET A 1 -64.05 53.42 25.57
C MET A 1 -62.81 53.17 24.72
N SER A 2 -63.05 52.47 23.61
CA SER A 2 -62.23 52.17 22.43
C SER A 2 -60.98 53.04 22.16
N LYS A 3 -59.86 52.42 21.74
CA LYS A 3 -59.34 52.46 20.35
C LYS A 3 -57.87 52.00 20.19
N ILE A 4 -57.60 51.39 19.02
CA ILE A 4 -56.32 51.25 18.27
C ILE A 4 -55.39 50.10 18.73
N SER A 5 -54.88 49.16 17.93
CA SER A 5 -55.15 48.64 16.58
C SER A 5 -54.18 47.46 16.40
N LYS A 6 -54.68 46.23 16.21
CA LYS A 6 -53.87 45.08 15.79
C LYS A 6 -53.64 45.19 14.27
N LEU A 7 -52.41 45.49 13.89
CA LEU A 7 -51.92 45.54 12.51
C LEU A 7 -50.57 44.82 12.43
N PHE A 8 -50.57 43.54 12.04
CA PHE A 8 -49.65 43.05 11.01
C PHE A 8 -50.13 41.67 10.52
N LYS A 9 -50.62 41.64 9.29
CA LYS A 9 -50.87 40.43 8.49
C LYS A 9 -50.02 40.57 7.23
N GLY A 10 -49.08 39.66 7.04
CA GLY A 10 -48.30 39.42 5.82
C GLY A 10 -47.67 38.04 5.99
N SER A 11 -48.25 36.99 5.42
CA SER A 11 -48.10 36.50 4.05
C SER A 11 -46.73 35.91 3.74
N SER A 12 -46.77 34.62 3.37
CA SER A 12 -45.89 33.91 2.43
C SER A 12 -44.40 33.80 2.75
N GLY A 13 -44.03 32.66 3.30
CA GLY A 13 -42.67 32.11 3.25
C GLY A 13 -42.77 30.59 3.27
N SER A 14 -42.65 29.99 2.09
CA SER A 14 -42.53 28.55 1.84
C SER A 14 -41.69 27.83 2.89
N SER A 15 -42.29 26.87 3.60
CA SER A 15 -41.54 25.82 4.29
C SER A 15 -40.87 24.96 3.21
N SER A 16 -39.70 25.40 2.77
CA SER A 16 -38.79 24.61 1.96
C SER A 16 -38.51 23.32 2.72
N SER A 17 -38.88 22.22 2.07
CA SER A 17 -38.57 20.87 2.45
C SER A 17 -37.15 20.79 2.98
N SER A 18 -37.01 20.51 4.27
CA SER A 18 -35.77 19.99 4.83
C SER A 18 -35.46 18.71 4.06
N SER A 19 -34.54 18.79 3.10
CA SER A 19 -33.90 17.65 2.48
C SER A 19 -33.18 16.90 3.59
N LYS A 20 -33.91 15.98 4.23
CA LYS A 20 -33.33 14.87 4.96
C LYS A 20 -32.50 14.09 3.94
N HIS A 21 -31.26 14.49 3.75
CA HIS A 21 -30.24 13.57 3.30
C HIS A 21 -30.22 12.45 4.33
N HIS A 22 -30.84 11.34 3.96
CA HIS A 22 -30.56 10.04 4.54
C HIS A 22 -29.05 9.82 4.43
N ARG A 23 -28.28 10.24 5.44
CA ARG A 23 -26.98 9.64 5.70
C ARG A 23 -27.28 8.18 5.97
N SER A 24 -26.85 7.31 5.07
CA SER A 24 -26.93 5.87 5.25
C SER A 24 -26.41 5.54 6.65
N LYS A 25 -27.23 4.84 7.43
CA LYS A 25 -26.86 4.31 8.74
C LYS A 25 -25.93 3.11 8.51
N GLY A 26 -24.67 3.38 8.26
CA GLY A 26 -23.61 2.37 8.17
C GLY A 26 -22.29 3.10 8.15
N GLY A 27 -21.36 2.73 9.02
CA GLY A 27 -19.96 3.13 8.86
C GLY A 27 -19.42 2.65 7.51
N PRO A 28 -18.23 3.12 7.10
CA PRO A 28 -17.61 2.64 5.87
C PRO A 28 -17.52 1.12 5.88
N THR A 29 -17.85 0.49 4.76
CA THR A 29 -17.74 -0.96 4.66
C THR A 29 -16.26 -1.37 4.66
N PRO A 30 -15.93 -2.61 5.08
CA PRO A 30 -14.56 -3.11 4.95
C PRO A 30 -14.03 -2.99 3.51
N GLN A 31 -14.86 -3.25 2.49
CA GLN A 31 -14.45 -3.11 1.10
C GLN A 31 -14.15 -1.65 0.71
N GLU A 32 -14.96 -0.68 1.17
CA GLU A 32 -14.69 0.74 0.95
C GLU A 32 -13.39 1.20 1.63
N ALA A 33 -13.12 0.69 2.85
CA ALA A 33 -11.89 0.99 3.57
C ALA A 33 -10.67 0.41 2.85
N ILE A 34 -10.73 -0.86 2.42
CA ILE A 34 -9.67 -1.52 1.63
C ILE A 34 -9.38 -0.75 0.34
N HIS A 35 -10.42 -0.34 -0.39
CA HIS A 35 -10.24 0.44 -1.62
C HIS A 35 -9.49 1.74 -1.37
N LYS A 36 -9.89 2.50 -0.35
CA LYS A 36 -9.22 3.76 0.02
C LYS A 36 -7.78 3.55 0.44
N LEU A 37 -7.49 2.47 1.19
CA LEU A 37 -6.13 2.14 1.59
C LEU A 37 -5.24 1.87 0.37
N ARG A 38 -5.74 1.13 -0.63
CA ARG A 38 -5.04 0.88 -1.90
C ARG A 38 -4.81 2.17 -2.69
N GLU A 39 -5.78 3.07 -2.76
CA GLU A 39 -5.60 4.38 -3.40
C GLU A 39 -4.51 5.21 -2.70
N THR A 40 -4.49 5.22 -1.36
CA THR A 40 -3.45 5.92 -0.60
C THR A 40 -2.07 5.29 -0.76
N GLU A 41 -1.99 3.97 -0.80
CA GLU A 41 -0.75 3.23 -1.06
C GLU A 41 -0.19 3.60 -2.44
N GLU A 42 -0.99 3.53 -3.51
CA GLU A 42 -0.54 3.90 -4.86
C GLU A 42 -0.03 5.35 -4.93
N MET A 43 -0.71 6.27 -4.23
CA MET A 43 -0.28 7.66 -4.12
C MET A 43 1.06 7.82 -3.37
N LEU A 44 1.25 7.06 -2.29
CA LEU A 44 2.49 7.07 -1.53
C LEU A 44 3.65 6.43 -2.30
N THR A 45 3.42 5.33 -3.01
CA THR A 45 4.41 4.69 -3.90
C THR A 45 4.89 5.66 -4.98
N LYS A 46 3.96 6.35 -5.67
CA LYS A 46 4.34 7.39 -6.65
C LYS A 46 5.16 8.52 -6.04
N LYS A 47 4.85 8.89 -4.79
CA LYS A 47 5.60 9.91 -4.06
C LYS A 47 6.99 9.42 -3.64
N GLN A 48 7.12 8.15 -3.26
CA GLN A 48 8.38 7.49 -2.98
C GLN A 48 9.31 7.55 -4.20
N GLU A 49 8.85 7.07 -5.37
CA GLU A 49 9.61 7.11 -6.62
C GLU A 49 10.05 8.53 -7.00
N TYR A 50 9.18 9.52 -6.78
CA TYR A 50 9.51 10.92 -7.01
C TYR A 50 10.65 11.39 -6.10
N LEU A 51 10.59 11.07 -4.81
CA LEU A 51 11.63 11.44 -3.85
C LEU A 51 12.96 10.76 -4.18
N GLU A 52 12.96 9.48 -4.57
CA GLU A 52 14.15 8.75 -5.00
C GLU A 52 14.83 9.42 -6.21
N LYS A 53 14.05 9.74 -7.26
CA LYS A 53 14.54 10.47 -8.43
C LYS A 53 15.15 11.82 -8.04
N ARG A 54 14.54 12.54 -7.08
CA ARG A 54 15.07 13.82 -6.59
C ARG A 54 16.36 13.66 -5.77
N ILE A 55 16.47 12.61 -4.96
CA ILE A 55 17.69 12.30 -4.23
C ILE A 55 18.82 12.04 -5.23
N GLU A 56 18.58 11.27 -6.29
CA GLU A 56 19.56 11.00 -7.33
C GLU A 56 20.03 12.29 -8.04
N GLN A 57 19.10 13.20 -8.35
CA GLN A 57 19.43 14.52 -8.89
C GLN A 57 20.33 15.33 -7.96
N GLU A 58 20.04 15.39 -6.66
CA GLU A 58 20.88 16.11 -5.70
C GLU A 58 22.27 15.45 -5.55
N ILE A 59 22.36 14.12 -5.65
CA ILE A 59 23.64 13.39 -5.71
C ILE A 59 24.44 13.81 -6.94
N MET A 60 23.82 13.86 -8.12
CA MET A 60 24.49 14.32 -9.35
C MET A 60 24.99 15.76 -9.23
N ILE A 61 24.18 16.66 -8.67
CA ILE A 61 24.56 18.05 -8.42
C ILE A 61 25.74 18.12 -7.45
N ALA A 62 25.73 17.34 -6.37
CA ALA A 62 26.82 17.27 -5.41
C ALA A 62 28.12 16.77 -6.08
N LYS A 63 28.06 15.68 -6.85
CA LYS A 63 29.20 15.13 -7.59
C LYS A 63 29.78 16.13 -8.59
N LYS A 64 28.92 16.81 -9.36
CA LYS A 64 29.33 17.82 -10.36
C LYS A 64 30.03 19.04 -9.74
N ASN A 65 29.58 19.46 -8.56
CA ASN A 65 30.10 20.64 -7.87
C ASN A 65 31.19 20.34 -6.84
N GLY A 66 31.45 19.07 -6.51
CA GLY A 66 32.37 18.67 -5.44
C GLY A 66 33.79 19.24 -5.60
N THR A 67 34.31 19.30 -6.82
CA THR A 67 35.66 19.81 -7.12
C THR A 67 35.70 21.30 -7.48
N LYS A 68 34.57 21.88 -7.91
CA LYS A 68 34.49 23.26 -8.42
C LYS A 68 33.91 24.25 -7.43
N ASN A 69 32.93 23.83 -6.65
CA ASN A 69 32.17 24.67 -5.73
C ASN A 69 31.69 23.87 -4.52
N LYS A 70 32.56 23.78 -3.51
CA LYS A 70 32.31 23.07 -2.25
C LYS A 70 31.03 23.55 -1.54
N ARG A 71 30.70 24.84 -1.61
CA ARG A 71 29.48 25.39 -0.98
C ARG A 71 28.22 24.86 -1.65
N ALA A 72 28.18 24.84 -2.98
CA ALA A 72 27.05 24.30 -3.73
C ALA A 72 26.88 22.80 -3.51
N ALA A 73 27.99 22.05 -3.46
CA ALA A 73 27.96 20.62 -3.15
C ALA A 73 27.41 20.34 -1.73
N LEU A 74 27.84 21.10 -0.72
CA LEU A 74 27.33 20.97 0.65
C LEU A 74 25.83 21.30 0.75
N GLN A 75 25.33 22.28 -0.02
CA GLN A 75 23.90 22.57 -0.06
C GLN A 75 23.10 21.45 -0.69
N ALA A 76 23.58 20.85 -1.78
CA ALA A 76 22.94 19.70 -2.42
C ALA A 76 22.88 18.50 -1.46
N LEU A 77 23.98 18.20 -0.76
CA LEU A 77 23.99 17.12 0.25
C LEU A 77 23.02 17.37 1.41
N LYS A 78 22.84 18.62 1.85
CA LYS A 78 21.83 18.96 2.86
C LYS A 78 20.39 18.73 2.34
N ARG A 79 20.13 19.06 1.07
CA ARG A 79 18.81 18.79 0.46
C ARG A 79 18.57 17.29 0.32
N LYS A 80 19.55 16.52 -0.18
CA LYS A 80 19.54 15.06 -0.22
C LYS A 80 19.13 14.48 1.14
N LYS A 81 19.84 14.85 2.22
CA LYS A 81 19.56 14.29 3.55
C LYS A 81 18.15 14.57 4.06
N ARG A 82 17.57 15.72 3.71
CA ARG A 82 16.16 16.02 4.04
C ARG A 82 15.18 15.19 3.22
N LEU A 83 15.46 14.96 1.94
CA LEU A 83 14.63 14.11 1.08
C LEU A 83 14.68 12.65 1.56
N GLU A 84 15.86 12.15 1.96
CA GLU A 84 16.01 10.80 2.55
C GLU A 84 15.18 10.64 3.83
N GLN A 85 15.16 11.66 4.71
CA GLN A 85 14.30 11.64 5.89
C GLN A 85 12.81 11.58 5.54
N GLN A 86 12.39 12.26 4.47
CA GLN A 86 11.02 12.19 3.98
C GLN A 86 10.70 10.83 3.37
N LEU A 87 11.66 10.22 2.68
CA LEU A 87 11.53 8.88 2.09
C LEU A 87 11.28 7.85 3.20
N THR A 88 12.14 7.80 4.22
CA THR A 88 11.98 6.88 5.37
C THR A 88 10.63 7.05 6.09
N GLN A 89 10.12 8.29 6.17
CA GLN A 89 8.78 8.52 6.75
C GLN A 89 7.66 7.96 5.87
N ILE A 90 7.78 8.07 4.54
CA ILE A 90 6.83 7.49 3.60
C ILE A 90 6.87 5.96 3.69
N ASP A 91 8.06 5.36 3.70
CA ASP A 91 8.24 3.91 3.78
C ASP A 91 7.55 3.35 5.03
N GLY A 92 7.79 3.95 6.21
CA GLY A 92 7.12 3.54 7.45
C GLY A 92 5.60 3.75 7.44
N THR A 93 5.12 4.79 6.74
CA THR A 93 3.68 5.02 6.56
C THR A 93 3.06 3.98 5.63
N LEU A 94 3.78 3.60 4.58
CA LEU A 94 3.37 2.62 3.59
C LEU A 94 3.24 1.22 4.24
N SER A 95 4.24 0.78 5.01
CA SER A 95 4.14 -0.47 5.78
C SER A 95 2.97 -0.47 6.77
N THR A 96 2.67 0.68 7.40
CA THR A 96 1.51 0.80 8.29
C THR A 96 0.18 0.62 7.54
N ILE A 97 0.08 1.19 6.34
CA ILE A 97 -1.13 1.07 5.49
C ILE A 97 -1.29 -0.36 4.96
N GLU A 98 -0.20 -1.00 4.54
CA GLU A 98 -0.19 -2.39 4.11
C GLU A 98 -0.68 -3.32 5.22
N PHE A 99 -0.13 -3.18 6.42
CA PHE A 99 -0.57 -3.94 7.59
C PHE A 99 -2.06 -3.73 7.90
N GLN A 100 -2.54 -2.49 7.85
CA GLN A 100 -3.96 -2.18 8.07
C GLN A 100 -4.87 -2.77 6.98
N ARG A 101 -4.43 -2.74 5.72
CA ARG A 101 -5.16 -3.33 4.59
C ARG A 101 -5.27 -4.84 4.76
N GLU A 102 -4.16 -5.50 5.05
CA GLU A 102 -4.12 -6.96 5.28
C GLU A 102 -5.01 -7.36 6.46
N ALA A 103 -4.93 -6.64 7.58
CA ALA A 103 -5.79 -6.90 8.74
C ALA A 103 -7.29 -6.78 8.40
N LEU A 104 -7.67 -5.82 7.55
CA LEU A 104 -9.05 -5.67 7.07
C LEU A 104 -9.46 -6.78 6.09
N GLU A 105 -8.57 -7.20 5.19
CA GLU A 105 -8.80 -8.30 4.25
C GLU A 105 -8.97 -9.64 4.99
N ASN A 106 -8.14 -9.90 5.98
CA ASN A 106 -8.23 -11.07 6.85
C ASN A 106 -9.52 -11.05 7.67
N SER A 107 -9.87 -9.90 8.26
CA SER A 107 -11.15 -9.74 8.99
C SER A 107 -12.37 -9.97 8.10
N HIS A 108 -12.34 -9.47 6.86
CA HIS A 108 -13.42 -9.68 5.90
C HIS A 108 -13.58 -11.17 5.56
N THR A 109 -12.47 -11.85 5.29
CA THR A 109 -12.44 -13.30 5.00
C THR A 109 -12.97 -14.10 6.18
N ASN A 110 -12.47 -13.82 7.39
CA ASN A 110 -12.90 -14.50 8.62
C ASN A 110 -14.40 -14.30 8.88
N THR A 111 -14.93 -13.11 8.60
CA THR A 111 -16.36 -12.82 8.74
C THR A 111 -17.21 -13.66 7.78
N GLU A 112 -16.78 -13.79 6.51
CA GLU A 112 -17.49 -14.64 5.54
C GLU A 112 -17.38 -16.13 5.88
N VAL A 113 -16.23 -16.60 6.38
CA VAL A 113 -16.06 -17.96 6.90
C VAL A 113 -17.06 -18.24 8.02
N LEU A 114 -17.12 -17.38 9.04
CA LEU A 114 -18.05 -17.55 10.17
C LEU A 114 -19.52 -17.52 9.73
N LYS A 115 -19.86 -16.67 8.76
CA LYS A 115 -21.21 -16.60 8.19
C LYS A 115 -21.59 -17.88 7.46
N ASN A 116 -20.66 -18.45 6.69
CA ASN A 116 -20.85 -19.73 5.99
C ASN A 116 -20.97 -20.90 6.98
N MET A 117 -20.13 -20.93 8.01
CA MET A 117 -20.25 -21.91 9.10
C MET A 117 -21.61 -21.80 9.81
N GLY A 118 -22.08 -20.58 10.09
CA GLY A 118 -23.40 -20.36 10.68
C GLY A 118 -24.55 -20.80 9.77
N TYR A 119 -24.42 -20.66 8.45
CA TYR A 119 -25.37 -21.19 7.48
C TYR A 119 -25.36 -22.72 7.45
N ALA A 120 -24.17 -23.34 7.42
CA ALA A 120 -24.00 -24.78 7.47
C ALA A 120 -24.59 -25.38 8.76
N ALA A 121 -24.33 -24.77 9.91
CA ALA A 121 -24.90 -25.19 11.20
C ALA A 121 -26.44 -25.14 11.20
N LYS A 122 -27.04 -24.12 10.59
CA LYS A 122 -28.51 -24.04 10.43
C LYS A 122 -29.05 -25.14 9.52
N ALA A 123 -28.35 -25.44 8.43
CA ALA A 123 -28.72 -26.53 7.52
C ALA A 123 -28.64 -27.90 8.23
N MET A 124 -27.55 -28.16 8.96
CA MET A 124 -27.38 -29.35 9.79
C MET A 124 -28.50 -29.48 10.83
N LYS A 125 -28.85 -28.40 11.53
CA LYS A 125 -29.96 -28.38 12.49
C LYS A 125 -31.29 -28.77 11.83
N HIS A 126 -31.58 -28.25 10.65
CA HIS A 126 -32.82 -28.56 9.92
C HIS A 126 -32.85 -30.03 9.44
N VAL A 127 -31.70 -30.61 9.10
CA VAL A 127 -31.59 -32.05 8.83
C VAL A 127 -31.87 -32.86 10.11
N HIS A 128 -31.33 -32.45 11.25
CA HIS A 128 -31.52 -33.14 12.53
C HIS A 128 -32.96 -33.04 13.06
N GLU A 129 -33.64 -31.92 12.86
CA GLU A 129 -35.04 -31.73 13.27
C GLU A 129 -35.99 -32.69 12.54
N ASN A 130 -35.58 -33.21 11.38
CA ASN A 130 -36.33 -34.17 10.57
C ASN A 130 -35.83 -35.63 10.70
N MET A 131 -34.90 -35.92 11.63
CA MET A 131 -34.44 -37.29 11.92
C MET A 131 -35.20 -37.88 13.12
N ASP A 132 -35.69 -39.12 12.98
CA ASP A 132 -36.39 -39.87 14.04
C ASP A 132 -35.52 -40.01 15.31
N ILE A 133 -36.18 -39.85 16.47
CA ILE A 133 -35.61 -39.80 17.83
C ILE A 133 -34.67 -40.98 18.16
N ASP A 134 -34.92 -42.16 17.59
CA ASP A 134 -34.14 -43.37 17.87
C ASP A 134 -32.72 -43.36 17.26
N LYS A 135 -32.40 -42.41 16.38
CA LYS A 135 -31.06 -42.23 15.79
C LYS A 135 -30.29 -41.04 16.36
N ILE A 136 -30.87 -40.34 17.35
CA ILE A 136 -30.30 -39.11 17.92
C ILE A 136 -29.14 -39.40 18.87
N ASP A 137 -29.14 -40.53 19.60
CA ASP A 137 -28.08 -40.83 20.57
C ASP A 137 -26.72 -41.12 19.91
N ASP A 138 -26.69 -41.90 18.83
CA ASP A 138 -25.46 -42.15 18.05
C ASP A 138 -24.98 -40.86 17.36
N LEU A 139 -25.91 -40.03 16.87
CA LEU A 139 -25.61 -38.76 16.22
C LEU A 139 -25.12 -37.67 17.20
N MET A 140 -25.64 -37.65 18.43
CA MET A 140 -25.21 -36.69 19.46
C MET A 140 -23.75 -36.91 19.87
N HIS A 141 -23.27 -38.16 19.82
CA HIS A 141 -21.86 -38.49 20.03
C HIS A 141 -20.97 -37.91 18.92
N ASP A 142 -21.34 -38.14 17.66
CA ASP A 142 -20.62 -37.61 16.48
C ASP A 142 -20.62 -36.07 16.42
N ILE A 143 -21.71 -35.41 16.87
CA ILE A 143 -21.81 -33.94 16.90
C ILE A 143 -20.89 -33.34 17.96
N THR A 144 -20.83 -33.93 19.16
CA THR A 144 -19.91 -33.42 20.20
C THR A 144 -18.46 -33.50 19.76
N GLU A 145 -18.06 -34.54 19.03
CA GLU A 145 -16.71 -34.67 18.48
C GLU A 145 -16.44 -33.64 17.36
N GLN A 146 -17.43 -33.33 16.50
CA GLN A 146 -17.28 -32.30 15.46
C GLN A 146 -17.34 -30.86 16.00
N GLN A 147 -18.04 -30.62 17.11
CA GLN A 147 -18.14 -29.29 17.70
C GLN A 147 -16.80 -28.84 18.29
N ASP A 148 -16.02 -29.77 18.85
CA ASP A 148 -14.65 -29.53 19.31
C ASP A 148 -13.71 -29.18 18.13
N VAL A 149 -13.83 -29.89 16.99
CA VAL A 149 -13.05 -29.61 15.78
C VAL A 149 -13.38 -28.22 15.20
N ALA A 150 -14.66 -27.83 15.16
CA ALA A 150 -15.05 -26.51 14.68
C ALA A 150 -14.51 -25.38 15.56
N GLN A 151 -14.41 -25.63 16.87
CA GLN A 151 -13.89 -24.69 17.85
C GLN A 151 -12.36 -24.56 17.73
N GLU A 152 -11.65 -25.68 17.51
CA GLU A 152 -10.21 -25.71 17.21
C GLU A 152 -9.88 -24.96 15.91
N ILE A 153 -10.68 -25.14 14.85
CA ILE A 153 -10.53 -24.43 13.57
C ILE A 153 -10.76 -22.92 13.77
N SER A 154 -11.81 -22.54 14.49
CA SER A 154 -12.09 -21.13 14.79
C SER A 154 -10.96 -20.49 15.60
N GLU A 155 -10.35 -21.24 16.53
CA GLU A 155 -9.25 -20.75 17.35
C GLU A 155 -7.94 -20.68 16.55
N ALA A 156 -7.70 -21.60 15.62
CA ALA A 156 -6.56 -21.58 14.70
C ALA A 156 -6.63 -20.40 13.71
N ILE A 157 -7.80 -20.11 13.14
CA ILE A 157 -8.00 -19.00 12.19
C ILE A 157 -8.01 -17.63 12.89
N SER A 158 -8.47 -17.58 14.15
CA SER A 158 -8.56 -16.34 14.93
C SER A 158 -7.25 -15.96 15.62
N ARG A 159 -6.20 -16.79 15.54
CA ARG A 159 -4.86 -16.40 15.98
C ARG A 159 -4.41 -15.23 15.09
N PRO A 160 -4.13 -14.05 15.66
CA PRO A 160 -3.54 -12.97 14.89
C PRO A 160 -2.25 -13.48 14.26
N MET A 161 -2.11 -13.37 12.94
CA MET A 161 -0.84 -13.54 12.22
C MET A 161 0.08 -12.34 12.53
N GLY A 162 0.22 -11.99 13.82
CA GLY A 162 0.64 -10.66 14.28
C GLY A 162 2.02 -10.59 14.90
N GLU A 163 2.72 -11.71 15.03
CA GLU A 163 4.14 -11.77 15.35
C GLU A 163 4.74 -12.92 14.52
N MET A 164 6.06 -12.96 14.35
CA MET A 164 6.85 -14.12 13.88
C MET A 164 7.44 -14.07 12.47
N PHE A 165 7.76 -12.91 11.90
CA PHE A 165 8.86 -12.89 10.92
C PHE A 165 10.09 -12.30 11.61
N ASP A 166 11.13 -13.12 11.76
CA ASP A 166 12.42 -12.67 12.24
C ASP A 166 13.11 -11.86 11.14
N GLU A 167 13.50 -10.62 11.45
CA GLU A 167 14.16 -9.73 10.48
C GLU A 167 15.47 -10.36 9.97
N ASP A 168 16.15 -11.15 10.79
CA ASP A 168 17.36 -11.89 10.41
C ASP A 168 17.04 -13.05 9.43
N GLU A 169 15.89 -13.72 9.59
CA GLU A 169 15.44 -14.78 8.68
C GLU A 169 15.06 -14.22 7.31
N LEU A 170 14.32 -13.10 7.28
CA LEU A 170 13.95 -12.42 6.05
C LEU A 170 15.16 -11.87 5.29
N LEU A 171 16.17 -11.34 6.01
CA LEU A 171 17.41 -10.88 5.40
C LEU A 171 18.20 -12.03 4.77
N ALA A 172 18.24 -13.20 5.43
CA ALA A 172 18.89 -14.39 4.88
C ALA A 172 18.17 -14.90 3.62
N GLU A 173 16.84 -14.91 3.62
CA GLU A 173 16.04 -15.27 2.44
C GLU A 173 16.26 -14.29 1.28
N LEU A 174 16.30 -12.98 1.56
CA LEU A 174 16.58 -11.96 0.55
C LEU A 174 17.97 -12.13 -0.07
N GLU A 175 18.99 -12.42 0.73
CA GLU A 175 20.36 -12.67 0.25
C GLU A 175 20.42 -13.88 -0.69
N GLU A 176 19.67 -14.95 -0.38
CA GLU A 176 19.61 -16.13 -1.26
C GLU A 176 18.89 -15.82 -2.58
N LEU A 177 17.81 -15.04 -2.56
CA LEU A 177 17.11 -14.60 -3.78
C LEU A 177 17.99 -13.69 -4.67
N GLU A 178 18.71 -12.75 -4.07
CA GLU A 178 19.65 -11.88 -4.80
C GLU A 178 20.78 -12.70 -5.45
N LYS A 179 21.26 -13.73 -4.76
CA LYS A 179 22.28 -14.64 -5.28
C LYS A 179 21.75 -15.50 -6.42
N GLU A 180 20.52 -16.00 -6.32
CA GLU A 180 19.86 -16.74 -7.41
C GLU A 180 19.72 -15.85 -8.66
N GLU A 181 19.28 -14.59 -8.52
CA GLU A 181 19.18 -13.64 -9.63
C GLU A 181 20.56 -13.36 -10.26
N LEU A 182 21.61 -13.23 -9.45
CA LEU A 182 22.98 -13.01 -9.93
C LEU A 182 23.51 -14.24 -10.68
N GLU A 183 23.28 -15.45 -10.17
CA GLU A 183 23.63 -16.71 -10.84
C GLU A 183 22.89 -16.86 -12.16
N ASP A 184 21.60 -16.57 -12.21
CA ASP A 184 20.79 -16.59 -13.44
C ASP A 184 21.23 -15.52 -14.44
N SER A 185 21.54 -14.30 -13.97
CA SER A 185 22.11 -13.22 -14.78
C SER A 185 23.48 -13.60 -15.35
N MET A 186 24.34 -14.24 -14.55
CA MET A 186 25.65 -14.72 -15.00
C MET A 186 25.53 -15.87 -16.01
N LYS A 187 24.55 -16.76 -15.82
CA LYS A 187 24.22 -17.85 -16.75
C LYS A 187 23.62 -17.34 -18.06
N SER A 188 22.84 -16.26 -17.99
CA SER A 188 22.28 -15.53 -19.12
C SER A 188 23.34 -14.72 -19.89
N MET A 189 24.31 -14.12 -19.18
CA MET A 189 25.52 -13.49 -19.74
C MET A 189 26.59 -14.51 -20.16
N GLY A 190 26.19 -15.55 -20.90
CA GLY A 190 27.07 -16.61 -21.38
C GLY A 190 28.40 -16.09 -21.94
N GLY A 191 29.50 -16.46 -21.26
CA GLY A 191 30.87 -16.43 -21.76
C GLY A 191 31.45 -15.05 -22.05
N LEU A 192 32.16 -14.46 -21.08
CA LEU A 192 33.05 -13.33 -21.34
C LEU A 192 34.07 -13.71 -22.45
N PRO A 193 34.17 -12.95 -23.55
CA PRO A 193 35.18 -13.20 -24.57
C PRO A 193 36.59 -12.95 -24.01
N SER A 194 37.53 -13.86 -24.33
CA SER A 194 38.93 -13.78 -23.90
C SER A 194 39.54 -12.41 -24.25
N VAL A 195 40.04 -11.71 -23.23
CA VAL A 195 40.63 -10.37 -23.37
C VAL A 195 41.89 -10.44 -24.25
N PRO A 196 42.02 -9.62 -25.30
CA PRO A 196 43.25 -9.58 -26.10
C PRO A 196 44.37 -8.90 -25.30
N SER A 197 45.45 -9.63 -25.03
CA SER A 197 46.65 -9.13 -24.36
C SER A 197 47.51 -8.32 -25.33
N SER A 198 47.18 -7.04 -25.52
CA SER A 198 47.97 -6.09 -26.30
C SER A 198 48.33 -4.88 -25.45
N LYS A 199 49.64 -4.66 -25.23
CA LYS A 199 50.19 -3.52 -24.49
C LYS A 199 49.99 -2.24 -25.31
N LEU A 200 49.27 -1.26 -24.76
CA LEU A 200 49.04 0.04 -25.39
C LEU A 200 50.25 0.99 -25.23
N PRO A 201 50.64 1.75 -26.28
CA PRO A 201 51.55 2.88 -26.13
C PRO A 201 50.80 4.16 -25.72
N SER A 202 51.43 4.90 -24.81
CA SER A 202 50.99 6.17 -24.22
C SER A 202 51.20 7.36 -25.16
N THR A 203 50.16 8.16 -25.44
CA THR A 203 50.30 9.62 -25.71
C THR A 203 49.00 10.43 -25.47
N ARG A 204 49.20 11.70 -25.10
CA ARG A 204 48.34 12.82 -24.59
C ARG A 204 47.09 13.27 -25.41
N PRO A 205 46.23 14.16 -24.84
CA PRO A 205 44.84 14.41 -25.24
C PRO A 205 44.63 15.62 -26.17
N SER A 206 43.52 15.63 -26.93
CA SER A 206 43.00 16.81 -27.63
C SER A 206 41.46 16.91 -27.62
N GLN A 207 40.98 18.02 -27.06
CA GLN A 207 39.83 18.90 -27.36
C GLN A 207 38.44 18.39 -27.84
N ARG A 208 37.42 18.79 -27.04
CA ARG A 208 36.19 19.58 -27.37
C ARG A 208 35.03 18.93 -28.17
N ALA A 209 33.86 18.81 -27.52
CA ALA A 209 32.55 19.36 -27.96
C ALA A 209 31.37 18.88 -27.07
N THR A 210 30.59 19.79 -26.45
CA THR A 210 29.24 19.47 -25.92
C THR A 210 28.31 20.69 -25.98
N THR A 211 27.27 20.62 -26.82
CA THR A 211 26.00 21.37 -26.63
C THR A 211 24.87 20.60 -27.30
N LYS A 212 24.14 19.76 -26.53
CA LYS A 212 22.88 19.12 -27.00
C LYS A 212 22.01 18.51 -25.88
N LYS A 213 21.92 19.14 -24.70
CA LYS A 213 21.11 18.59 -23.58
C LYS A 213 20.27 19.63 -22.83
N ARG A 214 19.61 20.53 -23.56
CA ARG A 214 18.78 21.60 -22.96
C ARG A 214 17.35 21.64 -23.50
N VAL A 215 16.90 20.58 -24.18
CA VAL A 215 15.58 20.55 -24.83
C VAL A 215 14.65 19.51 -24.19
N GLU A 216 15.19 18.43 -23.60
CA GLU A 216 14.34 17.39 -22.95
C GLU A 216 13.72 17.84 -21.63
N ASP A 217 14.42 18.64 -20.81
CA ASP A 217 13.96 19.02 -19.47
C ASP A 217 12.70 19.93 -19.46
N ASP A 218 12.36 20.58 -20.59
CA ASP A 218 11.19 21.47 -20.69
C ASP A 218 9.88 20.71 -21.02
N ASP A 219 9.97 19.53 -21.66
CA ASP A 219 8.80 18.74 -22.05
C ASP A 219 8.23 17.95 -20.86
N ASP A 220 9.10 17.43 -20.00
CA ASP A 220 8.71 16.72 -18.77
C ASP A 220 8.00 17.65 -17.76
N MET A 221 8.41 18.93 -17.71
CA MET A 221 7.81 19.93 -16.83
C MET A 221 6.39 20.32 -17.26
N ARG A 222 6.09 20.21 -18.56
CA ARG A 222 4.75 20.51 -19.11
C ARG A 222 3.76 19.36 -18.90
N MET A 223 4.21 18.10 -18.91
CA MET A 223 3.35 16.95 -18.60
C MET A 223 2.90 16.91 -17.15
N LEU A 224 3.72 17.35 -16.20
CA LEU A 224 3.34 17.38 -14.78
C LEU A 224 2.29 18.44 -14.46
N ALA A 225 2.23 19.53 -15.23
CA ALA A 225 1.26 20.61 -15.03
C ALA A 225 -0.16 20.25 -15.50
N SER A 226 -0.30 19.28 -16.43
CA SER A 226 -1.61 18.88 -16.96
C SER A 226 -2.37 17.88 -16.09
N TRP A 227 -1.70 17.25 -15.12
CA TRP A 227 -2.31 16.31 -14.18
C TRP A 227 -2.84 16.96 -12.89
N ALA A 228 -2.65 18.27 -12.73
CA ALA A 228 -3.03 19.02 -11.52
C ALA A 228 -4.34 19.81 -11.66
N THR A 229 -5.12 19.58 -12.72
CA THR A 229 -6.47 20.16 -12.94
C THR A 229 -7.50 19.06 -13.15
#